data_AF-A0A193QKD2-F1
#
_entry.id   AF-A0A193QKD2-F1
#
_cell.length_a   1.000
_cell.length_b   1.000
_cell.length_c   1.000
_cell.angle_alpha   90.00
_cell.angle_beta   90.00
_cell.angle_gamma   90.00
#
_symmetry.space_group_name_H-M   'P 1'
#
loop_
_entity.id
_entity.type
_entity.pdbx_description
1 polymer ?
#
loop_
_entity_poly.entity_id
_entity_poly.type
_entity_poly.pdbx_seq_one_letter_code
_entity_poly.pdbx_strand_id
1 'polypeptide(L)'
;MRSPCPCNSGKLYADCCAPFISKDALPATPEQLMRSRYSAFVIQDGDYLIATWHPQAVAEAWRDEITAGFRTTRWRDLAVQECAAGQDSDSGYVTFLALFYDERQRRNGFIHERSRFVRLNERWYYVDGRHIVPGRNAPCPCGSGLKYKKCCEQ
;
A
#
# COMPACT_ATOMS: atom_id res chain seq x y z
N MET A 1 -1.04 -22.60 -11.64
CA MET A 1 -0.38 -22.53 -10.31
C MET A 1 -1.14 -21.54 -9.44
N ARG A 2 -1.49 -21.93 -8.21
CA ARG A 2 -2.19 -21.07 -7.24
C ARG A 2 -1.13 -20.31 -6.42
N SER A 3 -0.84 -19.07 -6.80
CA SER A 3 0.14 -18.24 -6.09
C SER A 3 -0.49 -17.60 -4.85
N PRO A 4 0.24 -17.50 -3.72
CA PRO A 4 -0.22 -16.73 -2.56
C PRO A 4 -0.41 -15.25 -2.95
N CYS A 5 -1.34 -14.58 -2.29
CA CYS A 5 -1.59 -13.18 -2.55
C CYS A 5 -0.41 -12.31 -2.05
N PRO A 6 0.09 -11.35 -2.85
CA PRO A 6 1.19 -10.48 -2.42
C PRO A 6 0.89 -9.69 -1.15
N CYS A 7 -0.37 -9.35 -0.86
CA CYS A 7 -0.75 -8.58 0.31
C CYS A 7 -0.59 -9.29 1.67
N ASN A 8 0.01 -10.49 1.67
CA ASN A 8 0.29 -11.29 2.85
C ASN A 8 -0.95 -11.58 3.73
N SER A 9 -2.10 -11.76 3.09
CA SER A 9 -3.37 -12.10 3.77
C SER A 9 -3.51 -13.58 4.16
N GLY A 10 -2.55 -14.42 3.77
CA GLY A 10 -2.63 -15.88 3.88
C GLY A 10 -3.55 -16.55 2.85
N LYS A 11 -4.24 -15.78 2.00
CA LYS A 11 -5.11 -16.28 0.94
C LYS A 11 -4.36 -16.44 -0.38
N LEU A 12 -4.93 -17.21 -1.30
CA LEU A 12 -4.48 -17.25 -2.69
C LEU A 12 -4.82 -15.94 -3.40
N TYR A 13 -4.01 -15.56 -4.38
CA TYR A 13 -4.21 -14.31 -5.13
C TYR A 13 -5.60 -14.25 -5.78
N ALA A 14 -6.05 -15.36 -6.38
CA ALA A 14 -7.36 -15.48 -7.03
C ALA A 14 -8.55 -15.24 -6.08
N ASP A 15 -8.40 -15.60 -4.80
CA ASP A 15 -9.45 -15.51 -3.77
C ASP A 15 -9.30 -14.26 -2.88
N CYS A 16 -8.39 -13.34 -3.26
CA CYS A 16 -8.05 -12.18 -2.47
C CYS A 16 -8.04 -10.91 -3.31
N CYS A 17 -6.89 -10.49 -3.84
CA CYS A 17 -6.78 -9.20 -4.53
C CYS A 17 -7.11 -9.28 -6.03
N ALA A 18 -7.06 -10.48 -6.65
CA ALA A 18 -7.29 -10.60 -8.09
C ALA A 18 -8.65 -10.04 -8.54
N PRO A 19 -9.80 -10.38 -7.91
CA PRO A 19 -11.11 -9.91 -8.36
C PRO A 19 -11.25 -8.38 -8.29
N PHE A 20 -10.56 -7.74 -7.35
CA PHE A 20 -10.57 -6.29 -7.23
C PHE A 20 -9.73 -5.64 -8.32
N ILE A 21 -8.56 -6.20 -8.61
CA ILE A 21 -7.63 -5.68 -9.61
C ILE A 21 -8.21 -5.86 -11.03
N SER A 22 -8.82 -7.02 -11.32
CA SER A 22 -9.51 -7.28 -12.58
C SER A 22 -10.83 -6.51 -12.73
N LYS A 23 -11.28 -5.82 -11.67
CA LYS A 23 -12.56 -5.07 -11.59
C LYS A 23 -13.80 -5.96 -11.65
N ASP A 24 -13.66 -7.25 -11.37
CA ASP A 24 -14.79 -8.20 -11.24
C ASP A 24 -15.55 -8.01 -9.91
N ALA A 25 -14.91 -7.41 -8.90
CA ALA A 25 -15.52 -7.08 -7.62
C ALA A 25 -14.98 -5.76 -7.07
N LEU A 26 -15.71 -5.17 -6.11
CA LEU A 26 -15.25 -3.99 -5.37
C LEU A 26 -14.74 -4.40 -3.98
N PRO A 27 -13.66 -3.78 -3.47
CA PRO A 27 -13.30 -3.90 -2.07
C PRO A 27 -14.45 -3.40 -1.20
N ALA A 28 -14.89 -4.20 -0.23
CA ALA A 28 -15.95 -3.85 0.70
C ALA A 28 -15.45 -3.03 1.90
N THR A 29 -14.15 -3.11 2.21
CA THR A 29 -13.51 -2.40 3.33
C THR A 29 -12.30 -1.59 2.86
N PRO A 30 -11.92 -0.53 3.61
CA PRO A 30 -10.69 0.22 3.32
C PRO A 30 -9.44 -0.67 3.40
N GLU A 31 -9.43 -1.68 4.29
CA GLU A 31 -8.34 -2.66 4.36
C GLU A 31 -8.19 -3.46 3.06
N GLN A 32 -9.30 -3.97 2.52
CA GLN A 32 -9.27 -4.72 1.27
C GLN A 32 -8.73 -3.87 0.12
N LEU A 33 -9.11 -2.59 0.07
CA LEU A 33 -8.58 -1.66 -0.92
C LEU A 33 -7.09 -1.37 -0.71
N MET A 34 -6.65 -1.19 0.54
CA MET A 34 -5.23 -0.98 0.84
C MET A 34 -4.39 -2.19 0.39
N ARG A 35 -4.85 -3.41 0.71
CA ARG A 35 -4.20 -4.67 0.33
C ARG A 35 -4.17 -4.91 -1.18
N SER A 36 -5.26 -4.60 -1.88
CA SER A 36 -5.30 -4.72 -3.35
C SER A 36 -4.41 -3.69 -4.02
N ARG A 37 -4.35 -2.44 -3.52
CA ARG A 37 -3.41 -1.42 -3.99
C ARG A 37 -1.96 -1.88 -3.80
N TYR A 38 -1.60 -2.40 -2.63
CA TYR A 38 -0.28 -3.00 -2.44
C TYR A 38 0.00 -4.11 -3.46
N SER A 39 -0.94 -5.03 -3.66
CA SER A 39 -0.78 -6.13 -4.62
C SER A 39 -0.61 -5.61 -6.05
N ALA A 40 -1.33 -4.55 -6.43
CA ALA A 40 -1.20 -3.87 -7.71
C ALA A 40 0.19 -3.25 -7.90
N PHE A 41 0.80 -2.68 -6.85
CA PHE A 41 2.20 -2.27 -6.91
C PHE A 41 3.17 -3.45 -7.14
N VAL A 42 2.91 -4.61 -6.53
CA VAL A 42 3.76 -5.81 -6.71
C VAL A 42 3.67 -6.37 -8.12
N ILE A 43 2.46 -6.45 -8.69
CA ILE A 43 2.23 -6.99 -10.04
C ILE A 43 2.31 -5.91 -11.14
N GLN A 44 2.60 -4.66 -10.76
CA GLN A 44 2.81 -3.53 -11.66
C GLN A 44 1.55 -3.09 -12.43
N ASP A 45 0.37 -3.18 -11.80
CA ASP A 45 -0.90 -2.70 -12.37
C ASP A 45 -1.12 -1.22 -12.04
N GLY A 46 -0.60 -0.36 -12.92
CA GLY A 46 -0.74 1.10 -12.80
C GLY A 46 -2.18 1.58 -12.98
N ASP A 47 -2.97 0.93 -13.83
CA ASP A 47 -4.34 1.36 -14.11
C ASP A 47 -5.24 1.17 -12.90
N TYR A 48 -5.10 0.06 -12.18
CA TYR A 48 -5.81 -0.16 -10.92
C TYR A 48 -5.40 0.88 -9.86
N LEU A 49 -4.10 1.17 -9.74
CA LEU A 49 -3.59 2.14 -8.79
C LEU A 49 -4.19 3.52 -9.05
N ILE A 50 -4.19 3.98 -10.29
CA ILE A 50 -4.76 5.28 -10.68
C ILE A 50 -6.28 5.30 -10.47
N ALA A 51 -6.99 4.27 -10.93
CA ALA A 51 -8.45 4.21 -10.86
C ALA A 51 -9.01 4.11 -9.42
N THR A 52 -8.16 3.83 -8.43
CA THR A 52 -8.56 3.71 -7.02
C THR A 52 -8.14 4.91 -6.16
N TRP A 53 -7.64 5.98 -6.77
CA TRP A 53 -7.57 7.29 -6.11
C TRP A 53 -8.92 7.98 -6.11
N HIS A 54 -9.11 8.86 -5.13
CA HIS A 54 -10.29 9.71 -5.04
C HIS A 54 -10.49 10.48 -6.36
N PRO A 55 -11.73 10.63 -6.90
CA PRO A 55 -11.96 11.27 -8.19
C PRO A 55 -11.51 12.74 -8.29
N GLN A 56 -11.42 13.44 -7.15
CA GLN A 56 -10.88 14.81 -7.10
C GLN A 56 -9.35 14.86 -7.04
N ALA A 57 -8.68 13.73 -6.82
CA ALA A 57 -7.24 13.66 -6.92
C ALA A 57 -6.85 13.70 -8.41
N VAL A 58 -5.80 14.46 -8.74
CA VAL A 58 -5.23 14.49 -10.10
C VAL A 58 -4.34 13.26 -10.30
N ALA A 59 -4.89 12.07 -10.06
CA ALA A 59 -4.15 10.81 -9.96
C ALA A 59 -3.38 10.50 -11.24
N GLU A 60 -3.98 10.78 -12.40
CA GLU A 60 -3.38 10.55 -13.72
C GLU A 60 -2.03 11.27 -13.89
N ALA A 61 -1.83 12.42 -13.25
CA ALA A 61 -0.56 13.15 -13.29
C ALA A 61 0.60 12.37 -12.63
N TRP A 62 0.31 11.37 -11.79
CA TRP A 62 1.31 10.54 -11.11
C TRP A 62 1.60 9.22 -11.84
N ARG A 63 0.94 8.94 -12.97
CA ARG A 63 1.12 7.68 -13.72
C ARG A 63 2.58 7.41 -14.07
N ASP A 64 3.27 8.41 -14.61
CA ASP A 64 4.67 8.26 -15.03
C ASP A 64 5.58 7.96 -13.83
N GLU A 65 5.33 8.61 -12.69
CA GLU A 65 6.08 8.37 -11.45
C GLU A 65 5.82 6.95 -10.90
N ILE A 66 4.55 6.55 -10.82
CA ILE A 66 4.15 5.21 -10.34
C ILE A 66 4.78 4.12 -11.20
N THR A 67 4.66 4.26 -12.54
CA THR A 67 5.19 3.27 -13.48
C THR A 67 6.71 3.23 -13.51
N ALA A 68 7.38 4.38 -13.39
CA ALA A 68 8.83 4.41 -13.22
C ALA A 68 9.28 3.69 -11.94
N GLY A 69 8.50 3.83 -10.86
CA GLY A 69 8.73 3.16 -9.58
C GLY A 69 8.71 1.63 -9.65
N PHE A 70 7.94 1.05 -10.56
CA PHE A 70 7.85 -0.42 -10.72
C PHE A 70 9.18 -1.09 -11.05
N ARG A 71 10.07 -0.37 -11.74
CA ARG A 71 11.40 -0.88 -12.11
C ARG A 71 12.43 -0.75 -10.99
N THR A 72 12.15 0.10 -10.00
CA THR A 72 13.13 0.53 -9.01
C THR A 72 12.78 0.09 -7.60
N THR A 73 11.54 -0.30 -7.38
CA THR A 73 11.01 -0.69 -6.08
C THR A 73 10.51 -2.12 -6.14
N ARG A 74 11.21 -3.02 -5.46
CA ARG A 74 10.77 -4.40 -5.27
C ARG A 74 10.09 -4.55 -3.92
N TRP A 75 8.77 -4.63 -3.94
CA TRP A 75 7.96 -4.89 -2.74
C TRP A 75 8.21 -6.30 -2.19
N ARG A 76 8.27 -6.42 -0.87
CA ARG A 76 8.66 -7.65 -0.18
C ARG A 76 7.65 -8.13 0.84
N ASP A 77 7.12 -7.22 1.64
CA ASP A 77 6.16 -7.58 2.69
C ASP A 77 5.15 -6.46 2.93
N LEU A 78 3.99 -6.83 3.47
CA LEU A 78 2.94 -5.93 3.93
C LEU A 78 2.42 -6.43 5.28
N ALA A 79 2.52 -5.59 6.29
CA ALA A 79 1.87 -5.78 7.58
C ALA A 79 0.83 -4.69 7.80
N VAL A 80 -0.46 -5.05 7.73
CA VAL A 80 -1.55 -4.19 8.21
C VAL A 80 -1.59 -4.26 9.72
N GLN A 81 -1.49 -3.11 10.38
CA GLN A 81 -1.39 -3.01 11.84
C GLN A 81 -2.72 -2.61 12.48
N GLU A 82 -3.47 -1.73 11.83
CA GLU A 82 -4.73 -1.21 12.36
C GLU A 82 -5.69 -0.86 11.23
N CYS A 83 -6.98 -1.13 11.46
CA CYS A 83 -8.08 -0.62 10.66
C CYS A 83 -9.03 0.13 11.57
N ALA A 84 -9.25 1.41 11.28
CA ALA A 84 -10.10 2.29 12.09
C ALA A 84 -11.21 2.90 11.23
N ALA A 85 -12.42 3.00 11.79
CA ALA A 85 -13.49 3.78 11.19
C ALA A 85 -13.13 5.28 11.22
N GLY A 86 -13.65 6.03 10.26
CA GLY A 86 -13.61 7.47 10.29
C GLY A 86 -14.76 8.06 11.12
N GLN A 87 -15.02 9.35 10.90
CA GLN A 87 -16.07 10.06 11.65
C GLN A 87 -17.48 9.63 11.19
N ASP A 88 -17.59 9.14 9.95
CA ASP A 88 -18.80 8.60 9.35
C ASP A 88 -18.53 7.19 8.79
N SER A 89 -19.61 6.52 8.38
CA SER A 89 -19.54 5.17 7.78
C SER A 89 -18.84 5.13 6.41
N ASP A 90 -18.60 6.30 5.81
CA ASP A 90 -18.02 6.43 4.48
C ASP A 90 -16.57 6.92 4.52
N SER A 91 -15.94 6.86 5.70
CA SER A 91 -14.53 7.15 5.89
C SER A 91 -13.87 6.08 6.74
N GLY A 92 -12.58 5.83 6.46
CA GLY A 92 -11.81 4.82 7.16
C GLY A 92 -10.32 5.05 7.03
N TYR A 93 -9.58 4.43 7.94
CA TYR A 93 -8.13 4.53 7.99
C TYR A 93 -7.51 3.15 8.07
N VAL A 94 -6.35 2.99 7.42
CA VAL A 94 -5.54 1.78 7.52
C VAL A 94 -4.12 2.19 7.85
N THR A 95 -3.61 1.70 8.99
CA THR A 95 -2.21 1.84 9.37
C THR A 95 -1.46 0.59 8.95
N PHE A 96 -0.38 0.74 8.19
CA PHE A 96 0.39 -0.40 7.68
C PHE A 96 1.89 -0.10 7.58
N LEU A 97 2.66 -1.19 7.53
CA LEU A 97 4.08 -1.20 7.22
C LEU A 97 4.30 -2.02 5.94
N ALA A 98 4.81 -1.40 4.89
CA ALA A 98 5.21 -2.06 3.65
C ALA A 98 6.73 -2.05 3.51
N LEU A 99 7.34 -3.22 3.30
CA LEU A 99 8.78 -3.37 3.11
C LEU A 99 9.11 -3.48 1.62
N PHE A 100 10.17 -2.80 1.19
CA PHE A 100 10.64 -2.85 -0.18
C PHE A 100 12.16 -2.85 -0.25
N TYR A 101 12.70 -3.32 -1.37
CA TYR A 101 14.09 -3.13 -1.76
C TYR A 101 14.14 -2.04 -2.83
N ASP A 102 14.97 -1.02 -2.58
CA ASP A 102 15.25 0.04 -3.54
C ASP A 102 16.42 -0.41 -4.42
N GLU A 103 16.16 -0.67 -5.69
CA GLU A 103 17.16 -1.11 -6.67
C GLU A 103 18.16 0.01 -7.01
N ARG A 104 17.75 1.29 -6.93
CA ARG A 104 18.64 2.43 -7.22
C ARG A 104 19.66 2.63 -6.11
N GLN A 105 19.19 2.61 -4.86
CA GLN A 105 20.02 2.79 -3.68
C GLN A 105 20.62 1.48 -3.15
N ARG A 106 20.22 0.34 -3.73
CA ARG A 106 20.63 -1.02 -3.36
C ARG A 106 20.45 -1.33 -1.87
N ARG A 107 19.37 -0.83 -1.26
CA ARG A 107 19.10 -0.94 0.18
C ARG A 107 17.67 -1.33 0.50
N ASN A 108 17.46 -1.81 1.73
CA ASN A 108 16.12 -2.01 2.26
C ASN A 108 15.49 -0.67 2.64
N GLY A 109 14.21 -0.52 2.31
CA GLY A 109 13.36 0.60 2.71
C GLY A 109 12.03 0.10 3.27
N PHE A 110 11.27 1.04 3.82
CA PHE A 110 9.92 0.78 4.32
C PHE A 110 9.03 1.99 4.10
N ILE A 111 7.72 1.76 4.01
CA ILE A 111 6.69 2.77 4.17
C ILE A 111 5.90 2.40 5.41
N HIS A 112 5.87 3.30 6.39
CA HIS A 112 5.01 3.18 7.56
C HIS A 112 4.03 4.34 7.49
N GLU A 113 2.76 4.04 7.28
CA GLU A 113 1.77 5.06 6.94
C GLU A 113 0.41 4.72 7.54
N ARG A 114 -0.31 5.77 7.93
CA ARG A 114 -1.76 5.73 8.11
C ARG A 114 -2.44 6.36 6.89
N SER A 115 -2.97 5.54 6.00
CA SER A 115 -3.75 5.98 4.83
C SER A 115 -5.19 6.30 5.22
N ARG A 116 -5.78 7.27 4.54
CA ARG A 116 -7.20 7.61 4.61
C ARG A 116 -7.93 7.17 3.35
N PHE A 117 -9.10 6.60 3.56
CA PHE A 117 -9.99 6.13 2.51
C PHE A 117 -11.38 6.72 2.71
N VAL A 118 -12.07 6.95 1.59
CA VAL A 118 -13.47 7.38 1.57
C VAL A 118 -14.28 6.49 0.64
N ARG A 119 -15.56 6.32 0.95
CA ARG A 119 -16.50 5.54 0.15
C ARG A 119 -17.45 6.48 -0.58
N LEU A 120 -17.51 6.37 -1.90
CA LEU A 120 -18.46 7.10 -2.74
C LEU A 120 -19.20 6.08 -3.61
N ASN A 121 -20.54 6.11 -3.59
CA ASN A 121 -21.38 5.18 -4.34
C ASN A 121 -20.93 3.72 -4.14
N GLU A 122 -20.80 3.32 -2.88
CA GLU A 122 -20.37 1.97 -2.44
C GLU A 122 -18.93 1.57 -2.78
N ARG A 123 -18.15 2.44 -3.42
CA ARG A 123 -16.75 2.17 -3.78
C ARG A 123 -15.78 2.95 -2.92
N TRP A 124 -14.81 2.25 -2.34
CA TRP A 124 -13.71 2.88 -1.60
C TRP A 124 -12.66 3.49 -2.54
N TYR A 125 -12.08 4.61 -2.10
CA TYR A 125 -11.01 5.33 -2.77
C TYR A 125 -9.93 5.74 -1.77
N TYR A 126 -8.68 5.68 -2.21
CA TYR A 126 -7.55 6.25 -1.48
C TYR A 126 -7.54 7.77 -1.66
N VAL A 127 -7.38 8.51 -0.56
CA VAL A 127 -7.33 9.98 -0.59
C VAL A 127 -5.92 10.50 -0.35
N ASP A 128 -5.37 10.18 0.81
CA ASP A 128 -4.04 10.59 1.24
C ASP A 128 -3.49 9.66 2.32
N GLY A 129 -2.24 9.91 2.70
CA GLY A 129 -1.49 9.10 3.64
C GLY A 129 -0.59 9.96 4.50
N ARG A 130 -0.54 9.67 5.80
CA ARG A 130 0.40 10.29 6.72
C ARG A 130 1.50 9.31 7.08
N HIS A 131 2.74 9.64 6.72
CA HIS A 131 3.90 8.88 7.13
C HIS A 131 4.08 8.91 8.67
N ILE A 132 4.35 7.75 9.24
CA ILE A 132 4.66 7.54 10.64
C ILE A 132 6.16 7.32 10.76
N VAL A 133 6.86 8.32 11.30
CA VAL A 133 8.30 8.26 11.46
C VAL A 133 8.65 7.48 12.73
N PRO A 134 9.48 6.42 12.65
CA PRO A 134 9.95 5.71 13.82
C PRO A 134 10.74 6.63 14.75
N GLY A 135 10.67 6.35 16.06
CA GLY A 135 11.51 7.05 17.03
C GLY A 135 13.00 6.90 16.69
N ARG A 136 13.77 7.99 16.80
CA ARG A 136 15.19 8.06 16.38
C ARG A 136 16.08 6.91 16.89
N ASN A 137 15.81 6.42 18.11
CA ASN A 137 16.56 5.33 18.74
C ASN A 137 15.88 3.94 18.64
N ALA A 138 14.68 3.86 18.07
CA ALA A 138 13.96 2.61 17.87
C ALA A 138 14.66 1.74 16.81
N PRO A 139 14.44 0.41 16.83
CA PRO A 139 14.84 -0.46 15.73
C PRO A 139 14.26 0.03 14.39
N CYS A 140 15.07 0.01 13.34
CA CYS A 140 14.63 0.44 12.02
C CYS A 140 13.64 -0.59 11.44
N PRO A 141 12.44 -0.18 10.98
CA PRO A 141 11.47 -1.10 10.41
C PRO A 141 11.91 -1.81 9.12
N CYS A 142 12.96 -1.34 8.44
CA CYS A 142 13.46 -1.99 7.21
C CYS A 142 14.09 -3.38 7.43
N GLY A 143 14.17 -3.87 8.68
CA GLY A 143 14.72 -5.17 9.01
C GLY A 143 16.25 -5.23 9.03
N SER A 144 16.95 -4.09 9.02
CA SER A 144 18.42 -4.06 9.05
C SER A 144 19.05 -4.43 10.40
N GLY A 145 18.26 -4.49 11.47
CA GLY A 145 18.74 -4.65 12.84
C GLY A 145 19.40 -3.39 13.44
N LEU A 146 19.56 -2.31 12.66
CA LEU A 146 20.12 -1.05 13.13
C LEU A 146 19.04 -0.15 13.76
N LYS A 147 19.47 0.83 14.57
CA LYS A 147 18.59 1.92 15.01
C LYS A 147 18.19 2.80 13.83
N TYR A 148 16.98 3.37 13.84
CA TYR A 148 16.46 4.19 12.74
C TYR A 148 17.43 5.31 12.30
N LYS A 149 18.00 6.06 13.26
CA LYS A 149 19.02 7.10 13.01
C LYS A 149 20.31 6.66 12.31
N LYS A 150 20.61 5.36 12.40
CA LYS A 150 21.81 4.74 11.80
C LYS A 150 21.46 4.01 10.49
N CYS A 151 20.24 4.18 9.98
CA CYS A 151 19.73 3.43 8.85
C CYS A 151 18.90 4.34 7.92
N CYS A 152 17.58 4.27 7.95
CA CYS A 152 16.70 4.95 6.99
C CYS A 152 16.46 6.44 7.28
N GLU A 153 16.98 6.99 8.38
CA GLU A 153 16.99 8.45 8.61
C GLU A 153 18.08 9.18 7.79
N GLN A 154 19.04 8.43 7.21
CA GLN A 154 20.20 8.97 6.48
C GLN A 154 19.92 9.18 5.00
#